data_AF-A0A8S9LIM3-F1
#
_entry.id   AF-A0A8S9LIM3-F1
#
_cell.length_a   1.000
_cell.length_b   1.000
_cell.length_c   1.000
_cell.angle_alpha   90.00
_cell.angle_beta   90.00
_cell.angle_gamma   90.00
#
_symmetry.space_group_name_H-M   'P 1'
#
loop_
_entity.id
_entity.type
_entity.pdbx_description
1 polymer ?
#
loop_
_entity_poly.entity_id
_entity_poly.type
_entity_poly.pdbx_seq_one_letter_code
_entity_poly.pdbx_strand_id
1 'polypeptide(L)'
;MLSCPCSLTIWSEIIHRLCCVVPTFRDWAELMLWASSSCSTAPSVLRMRVLQTLVYTIWQQRNNMLFNHTISLPLVAFKDINDQVVSSIYELRTSKKFRAFMQLWLI
;
A
#
# COMPACT_ATOMS: atom_id res chain seq x y z
N MET A 1 -10.98 -9.59 2.68
CA MET A 1 -9.83 -8.94 2.04
C MET A 1 -9.10 -8.01 2.99
N LEU A 2 -9.81 -7.28 3.87
CA LEU A 2 -9.16 -6.35 4.81
C LEU A 2 -8.55 -7.03 6.05
N SER A 3 -9.10 -8.18 6.46
CA SER A 3 -8.73 -8.84 7.74
C SER A 3 -8.24 -10.29 7.60
N CYS A 4 -7.82 -10.74 6.41
CA CYS A 4 -7.26 -12.09 6.28
C CYS A 4 -5.79 -12.13 6.75
N PRO A 5 -5.23 -13.29 7.13
CA PRO A 5 -3.86 -13.36 7.63
C PRO A 5 -2.83 -12.72 6.70
N CYS A 6 -2.95 -12.97 5.39
CA CYS A 6 -2.09 -12.34 4.38
C CYS A 6 -2.23 -10.80 4.37
N SER A 7 -3.46 -10.27 4.41
CA SER A 7 -3.66 -8.82 4.42
C SER A 7 -3.14 -8.17 5.70
N LEU A 8 -3.29 -8.84 6.86
CA LEU A 8 -2.77 -8.35 8.14
C LEU A 8 -1.24 -8.26 8.14
N THR A 9 -0.55 -9.28 7.60
CA THR A 9 0.92 -9.25 7.46
C THR A 9 1.38 -8.17 6.49
N ILE A 10 0.69 -7.98 5.37
CA ILE A 10 1.06 -6.92 4.43
C ILE A 10 0.81 -5.54 5.06
N TRP A 11 -0.31 -5.38 5.80
CA TRP A 11 -0.59 -4.13 6.52
C TRP A 11 0.45 -3.82 7.58
N SER A 12 0.96 -4.79 8.34
CA SER A 12 2.01 -4.53 9.33
C SER A 12 3.28 -3.98 8.70
N GLU A 13 3.67 -4.51 7.54
CA GLU A 13 4.83 -4.00 6.79
C GLU A 13 4.58 -2.60 6.21
N ILE A 14 3.37 -2.36 5.67
CA ILE A 14 2.96 -1.04 5.17
C ILE A 14 2.95 0.01 6.29
N ILE A 15 2.43 -0.33 7.47
CA ILE A 15 2.42 0.55 8.65
C ILE A 15 3.85 0.96 9.01
N HIS A 16 4.76 -0.01 9.05
CA HIS A 16 6.16 0.22 9.36
C HIS A 16 6.82 1.18 8.37
N ARG A 17 6.47 1.09 7.08
CA ARG A 17 6.97 2.00 6.04
C ARG A 17 6.31 3.38 6.06
N LEU A 18 5.00 3.45 6.33
CA LEU A 18 4.26 4.71 6.28
C LEU A 18 4.58 5.66 7.43
N CYS A 19 5.23 5.18 8.49
CA CYS A 19 5.50 5.93 9.72
C CYS A 19 4.25 6.68 10.22
N CYS A 20 3.07 6.10 9.99
CA CYS A 20 1.78 6.70 10.31
C CYS A 20 0.88 5.67 11.00
N VAL A 21 -0.02 6.16 11.85
CA VAL A 21 -1.02 5.29 12.48
C VAL A 21 -2.05 4.90 11.43
N VAL A 22 -2.04 3.63 11.06
CA VAL A 22 -3.08 3.04 10.21
C VAL A 22 -4.13 2.42 11.14
N PRO A 23 -5.37 2.92 11.15
CA PRO A 23 -6.43 2.34 11.96
C PRO A 23 -6.83 0.97 11.40
N THR A 24 -7.39 0.12 12.25
CA THR A 24 -8.09 -1.08 11.79
C THR A 24 -9.38 -0.68 11.09
N PHE A 25 -9.50 -1.03 9.81
CA PHE A 25 -10.68 -0.73 9.00
C PHE A 25 -11.74 -1.82 9.14
N ARG A 26 -12.97 -1.42 9.45
CA ARG A 26 -14.13 -2.33 9.53
C ARG A 26 -14.75 -2.55 8.15
N ASP A 27 -14.71 -1.53 7.31
CA ASP A 27 -15.25 -1.56 5.96
C ASP A 27 -14.38 -0.78 4.97
N TRP A 28 -14.79 -0.82 3.70
CA TRP A 28 -14.11 -0.12 2.61
C TRP A 28 -14.29 1.41 2.69
N ALA A 29 -15.36 1.90 3.30
CA ALA A 29 -15.60 3.33 3.41
C ALA A 29 -14.59 3.97 4.38
N GLU A 30 -14.37 3.37 5.54
CA GLU A 30 -13.34 3.77 6.51
C GLU A 30 -11.94 3.76 5.88
N LEU A 31 -11.63 2.73 5.08
CA LEU A 31 -10.36 2.61 4.38
C LEU A 31 -10.15 3.73 3.35
N MET A 32 -11.17 4.01 2.54
CA MET A 32 -11.13 5.05 1.52
C MET A 32 -11.05 6.46 2.15
N LEU A 33 -11.79 6.68 3.24
CA LEU A 33 -11.72 7.93 4.02
C LEU A 33 -10.32 8.14 4.58
N TRP A 34 -9.70 7.12 5.17
CA TRP A 34 -8.32 7.21 5.62
C TRP A 34 -7.36 7.49 4.46
N ALA A 35 -7.44 6.75 3.36
CA ALA A 35 -6.51 6.92 2.25
C ALA A 35 -6.60 8.30 1.59
N SER A 36 -7.79 8.91 1.57
CA SER A 36 -8.05 10.22 0.96
C SER A 36 -7.87 11.42 1.92
N SER A 37 -7.80 11.20 3.22
CA SER A 37 -7.66 12.28 4.20
C SER A 37 -6.35 13.05 4.06
N SER A 38 -6.22 14.20 4.72
CA SER A 38 -4.92 14.87 4.87
C SER A 38 -4.14 14.24 6.04
N CYS A 39 -2.84 14.05 5.87
CA CYS A 39 -1.94 13.57 6.92
C CYS A 39 -0.57 14.25 6.74
N SER A 40 0.05 14.64 7.86
CA SER A 40 1.33 15.35 7.86
C SER A 40 2.51 14.45 7.49
N THR A 41 2.42 13.15 7.79
CA THR A 41 3.51 12.19 7.55
C THR A 41 3.39 11.44 6.22
N ALA A 42 2.16 11.20 5.74
CA ALA A 42 1.91 10.45 4.51
C ALA A 42 0.88 11.16 3.61
N PRO A 43 1.29 11.75 2.47
CA PRO A 43 0.37 12.41 1.54
C PRO A 43 -0.76 11.48 1.07
N SER A 44 -1.96 12.02 0.87
CA SER A 44 -3.13 11.25 0.41
C SER A 44 -2.87 10.50 -0.90
N VAL A 45 -2.13 11.12 -1.83
CA VAL A 45 -1.74 10.50 -3.10
C VAL A 45 -0.92 9.23 -2.89
N LEU A 46 0.02 9.26 -1.93
CA LEU A 46 0.84 8.09 -1.60
C LEU A 46 -0.01 6.99 -0.97
N ARG A 47 -0.85 7.34 0.01
CA ARG A 47 -1.73 6.38 0.70
C ARG A 47 -2.74 5.74 -0.25
N MET A 48 -3.31 6.53 -1.16
CA MET A 48 -4.21 6.03 -2.19
C MET A 48 -3.50 5.05 -3.13
N ARG A 49 -2.25 5.34 -3.50
CA ARG A 49 -1.49 4.44 -4.36
C ARG A 49 -1.12 3.13 -3.65
N VAL A 50 -0.67 3.21 -2.40
CA VAL A 50 -0.43 2.02 -1.55
C VAL A 50 -1.70 1.18 -1.46
N LEU A 51 -2.85 1.81 -1.24
CA LEU A 51 -4.14 1.13 -1.19
C LEU A 51 -4.47 0.43 -2.52
N GLN A 52 -4.32 1.11 -3.65
CA GLN A 52 -4.57 0.54 -4.98
C GLN A 52 -3.69 -0.70 -5.22
N THR A 53 -2.39 -0.60 -4.97
CA THR A 53 -1.45 -1.70 -5.15
C THR A 53 -1.78 -2.87 -4.21
N LEU A 54 -2.06 -2.59 -2.93
CA LEU A 54 -2.44 -3.61 -1.96
C LEU A 54 -3.69 -4.40 -2.39
N VAL A 55 -4.76 -3.70 -2.76
CA VAL A 55 -6.02 -4.32 -3.17
C VAL A 55 -5.81 -5.19 -4.40
N TYR A 56 -5.05 -4.68 -5.38
CA TYR A 56 -4.71 -5.41 -6.58
C TYR A 56 -3.89 -6.68 -6.27
N THR A 57 -2.85 -6.58 -5.45
CA THR A 57 -2.01 -7.71 -5.06
C THR A 57 -2.82 -8.79 -4.33
N ILE A 58 -3.69 -8.41 -3.38
CA ILE A 58 -4.54 -9.37 -2.66
C ILE A 58 -5.53 -10.06 -3.62
N TRP A 59 -6.14 -9.30 -4.54
CA TRP A 59 -7.01 -9.85 -5.57
C TRP A 59 -6.25 -10.84 -6.48
N GLN A 60 -5.05 -10.47 -6.92
CA GLN A 60 -4.19 -11.30 -7.76
C GLN A 60 -3.80 -12.60 -7.04
N GLN A 61 -3.39 -12.52 -5.77
CA GLN A 61 -3.08 -13.70 -4.95
C GLN A 61 -4.28 -14.64 -4.84
N ARG A 62 -5.48 -14.11 -4.58
CA ARG A 62 -6.70 -14.91 -4.51
C ARG A 62 -7.00 -15.60 -5.84
N ASN A 63 -6.83 -14.91 -6.96
CA ASN A 63 -7.07 -15.50 -8.27
C ASN A 63 -6.03 -16.56 -8.63
N ASN A 64 -4.76 -16.31 -8.35
CA ASN A 64 -3.70 -17.30 -8.57
C ASN A 64 -3.92 -18.57 -7.74
N MET A 65 -4.39 -18.43 -6.50
CA MET A 65 -4.76 -19.57 -5.67
C MET A 65 -5.91 -20.38 -6.29
N LEU A 66 -6.93 -19.71 -6.83
CA LEU A 66 -8.13 -20.34 -7.38
C LEU A 66 -7.88 -21.01 -8.75
N PHE A 67 -7.14 -20.35 -9.64
CA PHE A 67 -7.02 -20.77 -11.03
C PHE A 67 -5.68 -21.46 -11.35
N ASN A 68 -4.61 -21.08 -10.64
CA ASN A 68 -3.25 -21.55 -10.90
C ASN A 68 -2.72 -22.45 -9.77
N HIS A 69 -3.50 -22.65 -8.69
CA HIS A 69 -3.09 -23.37 -7.48
C HIS A 69 -1.76 -22.88 -6.88
N THR A 70 -1.44 -21.60 -7.09
CA THR A 70 -0.21 -20.97 -6.61
C THR A 70 -0.52 -19.95 -5.53
N ILE A 71 0.26 -19.96 -4.46
CA ILE A 71 0.19 -19.00 -3.36
C ILE A 71 1.59 -18.44 -3.15
N SER A 72 1.72 -17.11 -3.16
CA SER A 72 2.97 -16.46 -2.78
C SER A 72 2.97 -16.16 -1.28
N LEU A 73 4.16 -16.20 -0.69
CA LEU A 73 4.34 -15.76 0.70
C LEU A 73 3.98 -14.27 0.83
N PRO A 74 3.31 -13.85 1.92
CA PRO A 74 2.92 -12.46 2.13
C PRO A 74 4.07 -11.45 2.02
N LEU A 75 5.29 -11.84 2.41
CA LEU A 75 6.48 -10.99 2.30
C LEU A 75 6.95 -10.81 0.85
N VAL A 76 6.75 -11.81 -0.01
CA VAL A 76 7.02 -11.68 -1.45
C VAL A 76 6.01 -10.71 -2.07
N ALA A 77 4.73 -10.87 -1.73
CA ALA A 77 3.68 -9.94 -2.16
C ALA A 77 3.95 -8.50 -1.65
N PHE A 78 4.43 -8.34 -0.42
CA PHE A 78 4.84 -7.04 0.10
C PHE A 78 6.03 -6.45 -0.66
N LYS A 79 7.03 -7.25 -1.02
CA LYS A 79 8.14 -6.78 -1.86
C LYS A 79 7.63 -6.21 -3.18
N ASP A 80 6.71 -6.90 -3.85
CA ASP A 80 6.12 -6.43 -5.11
C ASP A 80 5.34 -5.11 -4.92
N ILE A 81 4.64 -4.97 -3.78
CA ILE A 81 3.95 -3.72 -3.41
C ILE A 81 4.98 -2.60 -3.20
N ASN A 82 6.03 -2.85 -2.44
CA ASN A 82 7.09 -1.89 -2.17
C ASN A 82 7.75 -1.42 -3.46
N ASP A 83 8.11 -2.33 -4.36
CA ASP A 83 8.78 -2.01 -5.61
C ASP A 83 7.87 -1.16 -6.52
N GLN A 84 6.57 -1.47 -6.59
CA GLN A 84 5.59 -0.67 -7.33
C GLN A 84 5.39 0.73 -6.73
N VAL A 85 5.29 0.83 -5.40
CA VAL A 85 5.14 2.11 -4.70
C VAL A 85 6.40 2.97 -4.90
N VAL A 86 7.58 2.38 -4.76
CA VAL A 86 8.87 3.05 -5.00
C VAL A 86 8.99 3.52 -6.44
N SER A 87 8.72 2.66 -7.43
CA SER A 87 8.71 3.02 -8.86
C SER A 87 7.78 4.21 -9.11
N SER A 88 6.59 4.15 -8.54
CA SER A 88 5.59 5.21 -8.66
C SER A 88 6.03 6.53 -8.03
N ILE A 89 6.75 6.49 -6.90
CA ILE A 89 7.35 7.68 -6.30
C ILE A 89 8.43 8.26 -7.24
N TYR A 90 9.26 7.40 -7.85
CA TYR A 90 10.25 7.84 -8.84
C TYR A 90 9.61 8.45 -10.09
N GLU A 91 8.49 7.90 -10.56
CA GLU A 91 7.72 8.48 -11.67
C GLU A 91 7.08 9.82 -11.28
N LEU A 92 6.61 9.97 -10.03
CA LEU A 92 6.10 11.24 -9.53
C LEU A 92 7.21 12.27 -9.30
N ARG A 93 8.45 11.85 -9.03
CA ARG A 93 9.64 12.71 -8.88
C ARG A 93 10.01 13.46 -10.16
N THR A 94 9.75 12.89 -11.34
CA THR A 94 10.03 13.56 -12.62
C THR A 94 9.03 14.69 -12.90
N SER A 95 7.89 14.71 -12.22
CA SER A 95 6.97 15.87 -12.20
C SER A 95 7.48 16.95 -11.24
N LYS A 96 7.82 18.13 -11.78
CA LYS A 96 8.42 19.27 -11.05
C LYS A 96 7.68 19.66 -9.75
N LYS A 97 6.40 19.31 -9.60
CA LYS A 97 5.54 19.65 -8.45
C LYS A 97 5.75 18.79 -7.19
N PHE A 98 6.43 17.63 -7.28
CA PHE A 98 6.41 16.63 -6.18
C PHE A 98 7.74 16.39 -5.44
N ARG A 99 8.82 17.10 -5.80
CA ARG A 99 10.15 16.96 -5.17
C ARG A 99 10.14 17.24 -3.65
N ALA A 100 9.20 18.05 -3.14
CA ALA A 100 9.07 18.39 -1.73
C ALA A 100 8.53 17.23 -0.86
N PHE A 101 7.74 16.30 -1.42
CA PHE A 101 7.13 15.21 -0.65
C PHE A 101 8.08 14.03 -0.40
N MET A 102 9.18 13.93 -1.14
CA MET A 102 10.20 12.88 -1.02
C MET A 102 10.97 12.90 0.31
N GLN A 103 11.04 14.04 0.99
CA GLN A 103 11.78 14.16 2.26
C GLN A 103 11.14 13.36 3.42
N LEU A 104 9.91 12.88 3.27
CA LEU A 104 9.18 12.14 4.30
C LEU A 104 9.28 10.61 4.18
N TRP A 105 9.77 10.07 3.06
CA TRP A 105 9.74 8.62 2.78
C TRP A 105 11.12 7.94 2.69
N LEU A 106 12.17 8.72 2.47
CA LEU A 106 13.53 8.22 2.23
C LEU A 106 14.47 8.35 3.44
N ILE A 107 13.92 8.66 4.62
CA ILE A 107 14.66 8.67 5.89
C ILE A 107 14.26 7.42 6.69
#